data_AF-W1XAI7-F1
#
_entry.id   AF-W1XAI7-F1
#
_cell.length_a   1.000
_cell.length_b   1.000
_cell.length_c   1.000
_cell.angle_alpha   90.00
_cell.angle_beta   90.00
_cell.angle_gamma   90.00
#
_symmetry.space_group_name_H-M   'P 1'
#
loop_
_entity.id
_entity.type
_entity.pdbx_description
1 polymer ?
#
loop_
_entity_poly.entity_id
_entity_poly.type
_entity_poly.pdbx_seq_one_letter_code
_entity_poly.pdbx_strand_id
1 'polypeptide(L)'
;LNIKQGSDAHFPEYPLASPSNNEIDLLNLIEVLWRAKKTVMAVIFAFACAGLLISFILPQKWTSAAVVTPPEPVQWQELEKTFTKLRVLDLDIKIDRTEAFNLFIKKFQSVSLLEEYLRSSPYVMDQLKEAKIDELDLHRAIVALSEKMKAVDDNASKKKDEPSLYNSWTLSFTAPTSEEAQTVLSGYIDYISALVVKESIENVRNKLEIKTQFEKEKLAQDRIKMKNQLDANIQRLNYSLDIANAAGIKKPVYSNGQAVKDDPDFSISLGADGIERKLEIEKAVTDV
;
A
#
# COMPACT_ATOMS: atom_id res chain seq x y z
N LEU A 1 78.56 -12.52 58.51
CA LEU A 1 78.62 -13.94 58.12
C LEU A 1 78.43 -14.01 56.61
N ASN A 2 79.42 -14.60 55.96
CA ASN A 2 79.55 -14.80 54.52
C ASN A 2 78.51 -15.83 54.04
N ILE A 3 78.05 -15.75 52.78
CA ILE A 3 77.96 -16.86 51.79
C ILE A 3 77.24 -16.40 50.50
N LYS A 4 78.08 -16.25 49.46
CA LYS A 4 77.98 -16.61 48.02
C LYS A 4 76.81 -16.19 47.11
N GLN A 5 77.27 -15.46 46.09
CA GLN A 5 76.79 -15.20 44.73
C GLN A 5 76.56 -16.48 43.90
N GLY A 6 75.54 -16.47 43.02
CA GLY A 6 75.26 -17.54 42.06
C GLY A 6 74.50 -17.06 40.82
N SER A 7 75.28 -16.79 39.76
CA SER A 7 74.99 -16.83 38.31
C SER A 7 73.83 -15.99 37.75
N ASP A 8 74.21 -14.89 37.09
CA ASP A 8 73.38 -14.19 36.10
C ASP A 8 73.12 -15.09 34.88
N ALA A 9 71.85 -15.21 34.48
CA ALA A 9 71.45 -15.95 33.30
C ALA A 9 71.78 -15.14 32.04
N HIS A 10 72.71 -15.67 31.24
CA HIS A 10 73.10 -15.16 29.93
C HIS A 10 71.93 -15.33 28.93
N PHE A 11 71.34 -14.22 28.50
CA PHE A 11 70.49 -14.22 27.31
C PHE A 11 71.39 -14.30 26.06
N PRO A 12 71.11 -15.17 25.08
CA PRO A 12 71.84 -15.14 23.82
C PRO A 12 71.42 -13.89 23.03
N GLU A 13 72.40 -13.04 22.74
CA GLU A 13 72.27 -11.95 21.78
C GLU A 13 71.96 -12.54 20.39
N TYR A 14 70.81 -12.17 19.82
CA TYR A 14 70.58 -12.38 18.40
C TYR A 14 71.38 -11.32 17.62
N PRO A 15 72.25 -11.71 16.68
CA PRO A 15 72.97 -10.73 15.87
C PRO A 15 71.96 -9.96 15.02
N LEU A 16 71.94 -8.63 15.19
CA LEU A 16 71.25 -7.71 14.29
C LEU A 16 71.99 -7.72 12.95
N ALA A 17 71.41 -8.40 11.96
CA ALA A 17 71.84 -8.28 10.57
C ALA A 17 71.41 -6.91 10.01
N SER A 18 72.36 -6.19 9.41
CA SER A 18 72.15 -5.00 8.57
C SER A 18 73.04 -5.12 7.32
N PRO A 19 72.73 -4.51 6.16
CA PRO A 19 71.47 -4.33 5.45
C PRO A 19 71.51 -4.87 3.99
N SER A 20 70.36 -4.82 3.30
CA SER A 20 70.12 -4.97 1.84
C SER A 20 70.38 -6.34 1.16
N ASN A 21 69.33 -7.18 1.15
CA ASN A 21 68.75 -7.79 -0.05
C ASN A 21 67.35 -8.27 0.33
N ASN A 22 66.33 -7.55 -0.13
CA ASN A 22 64.93 -7.71 0.27
C ASN A 22 64.27 -8.88 -0.49
N GLU A 23 64.95 -10.00 -0.64
CA GLU A 23 64.37 -11.23 -1.18
C GLU A 23 63.98 -12.12 0.00
N ILE A 24 62.68 -12.43 0.09
CA ILE A 24 62.17 -13.38 1.08
C ILE A 24 62.73 -14.76 0.68
N ASP A 25 63.70 -15.27 1.44
CA ASP A 25 64.25 -16.61 1.23
C ASP A 25 63.24 -17.69 1.67
N LEU A 26 62.39 -18.09 0.73
CA LEU A 26 61.27 -19.00 0.93
C LEU A 26 61.72 -20.37 1.47
N LEU A 27 62.93 -20.83 1.11
CA LEU A 27 63.44 -22.14 1.53
C LEU A 27 63.86 -22.13 3.00
N ASN A 28 64.48 -21.04 3.45
CA ASN A 28 64.89 -20.86 4.84
C ASN A 28 63.65 -20.70 5.76
N LEU A 29 62.62 -19.99 5.28
CA LEU A 29 61.33 -19.89 5.98
C LEU A 29 60.65 -21.26 6.15
N ILE A 30 60.69 -22.10 5.12
CA ILE A 30 60.15 -23.47 5.16
C ILE A 30 60.92 -24.34 6.16
N GLU A 31 62.24 -24.22 6.24
CA GLU A 31 63.03 -24.98 7.23
C GLU A 31 62.68 -24.55 8.68
N VAL A 32 62.52 -23.25 8.92
CA VAL A 32 62.11 -22.71 10.23
C VAL A 32 60.71 -23.20 10.62
N LEU A 33 59.75 -23.17 9.67
CA LEU A 33 58.39 -23.71 9.87
C LEU A 33 58.42 -25.23 10.14
N TRP A 34 59.27 -25.97 9.45
CA TRP A 34 59.40 -27.42 9.63
C TRP A 34 60.01 -27.79 10.98
N ARG A 35 60.99 -27.01 11.47
CA ARG A 35 61.55 -27.16 12.82
C ARG A 35 60.54 -26.79 13.91
N ALA A 36 59.72 -25.76 13.68
CA ALA A 36 58.70 -25.29 14.61
C ALA A 36 57.35 -26.03 14.50
N LYS A 37 57.25 -27.13 13.74
CA LYS A 37 55.98 -27.82 13.44
C LYS A 37 55.12 -28.17 14.65
N LYS A 38 55.72 -28.50 15.80
CA LYS A 38 54.97 -28.79 17.04
C LYS A 38 54.31 -27.53 17.61
N THR A 39 55.02 -26.40 17.61
CA THR A 39 54.51 -25.10 18.04
C THR A 39 53.41 -24.61 17.10
N VAL A 40 53.61 -24.76 15.78
CA VAL A 40 52.59 -24.42 14.77
C VAL A 40 51.33 -25.25 14.98
N MET A 41 51.45 -26.57 15.15
CA MET A 41 50.30 -27.45 15.44
C MET A 41 49.60 -27.10 16.76
N ALA A 42 50.35 -26.76 17.81
CA ALA A 42 49.78 -26.35 19.10
C ALA A 42 48.98 -25.05 19.00
N VAL A 43 49.49 -24.06 18.26
CA VAL A 43 48.81 -22.79 18.02
C VAL A 43 47.55 -23.00 17.17
N ILE A 44 47.63 -23.77 16.09
CA ILE A 44 46.45 -24.12 15.26
C ILE A 44 45.39 -24.80 16.12
N PHE A 45 45.78 -25.78 16.95
CA PHE A 45 44.85 -26.47 17.84
C PHE A 45 44.21 -25.53 18.87
N ALA A 46 45.00 -24.62 19.47
CA ALA A 46 44.49 -23.63 20.41
C ALA A 46 43.46 -22.69 19.77
N PHE A 47 43.74 -22.18 18.56
CA PHE A 47 42.80 -21.35 17.82
C PHE A 47 41.58 -22.13 17.32
N ALA A 48 41.73 -23.41 16.96
CA ALA A 48 40.60 -24.27 16.60
C ALA A 48 39.68 -24.53 17.80
N CYS A 49 40.22 -24.83 18.97
CA CYS A 49 39.44 -24.98 20.21
C CYS A 49 38.76 -23.67 20.60
N ALA A 50 39.47 -22.54 20.52
CA ALA A 50 38.88 -21.22 20.78
C ALA A 50 37.75 -20.91 19.80
N GLY A 51 37.94 -21.19 18.51
CA GLY A 51 36.91 -21.02 17.47
C GLY A 51 35.67 -21.87 17.71
N LEU A 52 35.84 -23.13 18.11
CA LEU A 52 34.73 -24.01 18.46
C LEU A 52 33.97 -23.51 19.69
N LEU A 53 34.67 -23.11 20.76
CA LEU A 53 34.02 -22.55 21.95
C LEU A 53 33.22 -21.29 21.62
N ILE A 54 33.80 -20.38 20.83
CA ILE A 54 33.12 -19.16 20.38
C ILE A 54 31.89 -19.51 19.54
N SER A 55 31.97 -20.51 18.66
CA SER A 55 30.85 -20.95 17.82
C SER A 55 29.64 -21.46 18.63
N PHE A 56 29.85 -22.04 19.81
CA PHE A 56 28.75 -22.48 20.68
C PHE A 56 28.12 -21.35 21.50
N ILE A 57 28.83 -20.23 21.68
CA ILE A 57 28.36 -19.09 22.49
C ILE A 57 27.60 -18.05 21.65
N LEU A 58 27.87 -17.98 20.34
CA LEU A 58 27.21 -16.99 19.47
C LEU A 58 25.71 -17.31 19.31
N PRO A 59 24.81 -16.33 19.54
CA PRO A 59 23.39 -16.53 19.32
C PRO A 59 23.11 -16.75 17.83
N GLN A 60 22.36 -17.81 17.54
CA GLN A 60 21.91 -18.09 16.17
C GLN A 60 20.93 -17.00 15.72
N LYS A 61 21.01 -16.64 14.43
CA LYS A 61 20.10 -15.67 13.79
C LYS A 61 19.55 -16.31 12.53
N TRP A 62 18.24 -16.31 12.41
CA TRP A 62 17.51 -16.83 11.26
C TRP A 62 16.77 -15.68 10.59
N THR A 63 16.93 -15.55 9.28
CA THR A 63 16.24 -14.55 8.48
C THR A 63 15.21 -15.23 7.61
N SER A 64 13.94 -14.92 7.83
CA SER A 64 12.86 -15.25 6.90
C SER A 64 12.78 -14.19 5.82
N ALA A 65 12.53 -14.59 4.57
CA ALA A 65 12.41 -13.68 3.45
C ALA A 65 11.24 -14.09 2.54
N ALA A 66 10.53 -13.09 2.02
CA ALA A 66 9.45 -13.24 1.06
C ALA A 66 9.64 -12.23 -0.08
N VAL A 67 9.50 -12.69 -1.32
CA VAL A 67 9.51 -11.83 -2.50
C VAL A 67 8.08 -11.55 -2.92
N VAL A 68 7.71 -10.27 -2.97
CA VAL A 68 6.37 -9.83 -3.33
C VAL A 68 6.39 -9.06 -4.66
N THR A 69 5.33 -9.22 -5.44
CA THR A 69 5.14 -8.56 -6.74
C THR A 69 3.75 -7.90 -6.80
N PRO A 70 3.54 -6.93 -7.70
CA PRO A 70 2.20 -6.39 -7.95
C PRO A 70 1.19 -7.49 -8.28
N PRO A 71 -0.09 -7.31 -7.88
CA PRO A 71 -1.11 -8.33 -8.08
C PRO A 71 -1.43 -8.54 -9.57
N GLU A 72 -1.75 -9.78 -9.89
CA GLU A 72 -2.11 -10.21 -11.23
C GLU A 72 -3.59 -9.98 -11.54
N PRO A 73 -4.00 -9.92 -12.83
CA PRO A 73 -5.41 -9.70 -13.20
C PRO A 73 -6.36 -10.74 -12.59
N VAL A 74 -5.91 -11.99 -12.46
CA VAL A 74 -6.73 -13.10 -11.92
C VAL A 74 -7.11 -12.89 -10.46
N GLN A 75 -6.22 -12.28 -9.67
CA GLN A 75 -6.46 -11.96 -8.26
C GLN A 75 -7.44 -10.77 -8.09
N TRP A 76 -7.61 -9.96 -9.14
CA TRP A 76 -8.45 -8.76 -9.13
C TRP A 76 -9.89 -9.01 -9.58
N GLN A 77 -10.21 -10.23 -10.01
CA GLN A 77 -11.46 -10.53 -10.72
C GLN A 77 -12.72 -10.22 -9.89
N GLU A 78 -12.71 -10.53 -8.60
CA GLU A 78 -13.85 -10.23 -7.71
C GLU A 78 -14.06 -8.72 -7.55
N LEU A 79 -12.97 -7.96 -7.50
CA LEU A 79 -13.00 -6.51 -7.40
C LEU A 79 -13.53 -5.89 -8.71
N GLU A 80 -13.11 -6.40 -9.87
CA GLU A 80 -13.59 -5.94 -11.18
C GLU A 80 -15.10 -6.21 -11.38
N LYS A 81 -15.60 -7.35 -10.87
CA LYS A 81 -17.06 -7.62 -10.84
C LYS A 81 -17.81 -6.57 -10.04
N THR A 82 -17.23 -6.10 -8.94
CA THR A 82 -17.82 -5.04 -8.11
C THR A 82 -17.79 -3.69 -8.82
N PHE A 83 -16.66 -3.31 -9.43
CA PHE A 83 -16.54 -2.08 -10.21
C PHE A 83 -17.46 -2.05 -11.42
N THR A 84 -17.67 -3.19 -12.08
CA THR A 84 -18.63 -3.30 -13.19
C THR A 84 -20.05 -2.93 -12.74
N LYS A 85 -20.48 -3.38 -11.55
CA LYS A 85 -21.79 -3.00 -11.00
C LYS A 85 -21.87 -1.51 -10.71
N LEU A 86 -20.81 -0.91 -10.17
CA LEU A 86 -20.75 0.52 -9.90
C LEU A 86 -20.73 1.35 -11.20
N ARG A 87 -20.05 0.87 -12.25
CA ARG A 87 -20.01 1.52 -13.57
C ARG A 87 -21.40 1.59 -14.21
N VAL A 88 -22.24 0.57 -14.01
CA VAL A 88 -23.65 0.59 -14.44
C VAL A 88 -24.44 1.69 -13.71
N LEU A 89 -24.05 2.05 -12.49
CA LEU A 89 -24.62 3.15 -11.72
C LEU A 89 -23.94 4.51 -12.02
N ASP A 90 -23.30 4.65 -13.17
CA ASP A 90 -22.56 5.86 -13.58
C ASP A 90 -21.44 6.25 -12.61
N LEU A 91 -20.84 5.25 -11.95
CA LEU A 91 -19.74 5.44 -11.00
C LEU A 91 -18.50 4.68 -11.48
N ASP A 92 -17.65 5.36 -12.25
CA ASP A 92 -16.38 4.79 -12.75
C ASP A 92 -15.29 4.84 -11.67
N ILE A 93 -15.31 3.84 -10.79
CA ILE A 93 -14.27 3.63 -9.78
C ILE A 93 -13.36 2.50 -10.25
N LYS A 94 -12.05 2.74 -10.11
CA LYS A 94 -11.00 1.73 -10.27
C LYS A 94 -10.04 1.82 -9.09
N ILE A 95 -9.45 0.67 -8.75
CA ILE A 95 -8.27 0.58 -7.90
C ILE A 95 -7.16 0.03 -8.76
N ASP A 96 -6.12 0.82 -8.96
CA ASP A 96 -4.95 0.40 -9.71
C ASP A 96 -4.14 -0.64 -8.92
N ARG A 97 -3.71 -1.69 -9.60
CA ARG A 97 -2.97 -2.81 -9.00
C ARG A 97 -1.61 -2.36 -8.47
N THR A 98 -0.95 -1.44 -9.18
CA THR A 98 0.34 -0.87 -8.79
C THR A 98 0.17 0.09 -7.62
N GLU A 99 -0.89 0.91 -7.60
CA GLU A 99 -1.21 1.77 -6.45
C GLU A 99 -1.50 0.94 -5.20
N ALA A 100 -2.26 -0.14 -5.30
CA ALA A 100 -2.53 -1.04 -4.18
C ALA A 100 -1.24 -1.71 -3.66
N PHE A 101 -0.35 -2.14 -4.56
CA PHE A 101 0.95 -2.67 -4.19
C PHE A 101 1.85 -1.62 -3.52
N ASN A 102 1.89 -0.40 -4.05
CA ASN A 102 2.66 0.70 -3.46
C ASN A 102 2.11 1.08 -2.08
N LEU A 103 0.79 1.05 -1.88
CA LEU A 103 0.17 1.26 -0.58
C LEU A 103 0.54 0.15 0.41
N PHE A 104 0.58 -1.10 -0.05
CA PHE A 104 1.08 -2.23 0.74
C PHE A 104 2.52 -2.00 1.20
N ILE A 105 3.45 -1.69 0.28
CA ILE A 105 4.85 -1.42 0.61
C ILE A 105 4.97 -0.23 1.57
N LYS A 106 4.25 0.86 1.30
CA LYS A 106 4.25 2.06 2.16
C LYS A 106 3.79 1.73 3.59
N LYS A 107 2.76 0.92 3.75
CA LYS A 107 2.25 0.51 5.06
C LYS A 107 3.19 -0.48 5.75
N PHE A 108 3.79 -1.40 5.00
CA PHE A 108 4.79 -2.34 5.53
C PHE A 108 6.03 -1.63 6.06
N GLN A 109 6.46 -0.53 5.42
CA GLN A 109 7.57 0.30 5.89
C GLN A 109 7.19 1.22 7.05
N SER A 110 5.91 1.28 7.45
CA SER A 110 5.48 2.12 8.56
C SER A 110 5.86 1.48 9.89
N VAL A 111 6.84 2.09 10.58
CA VAL A 111 7.27 1.66 11.91
C VAL A 111 6.09 1.64 12.89
N SER A 112 5.21 2.64 12.86
CA SER A 112 4.04 2.69 13.76
C SER A 112 3.09 1.50 13.57
N LEU A 113 2.81 1.09 12.32
CA LEU A 113 1.97 -0.08 12.05
C LEU A 113 2.67 -1.39 12.45
N LEU A 114 3.99 -1.45 12.31
CA LEU A 114 4.78 -2.58 12.77
C LEU A 114 4.75 -2.69 14.30
N GLU A 115 4.94 -1.59 15.03
CA GLU A 115 4.84 -1.58 16.48
C GLU A 115 3.45 -1.99 16.96
N GLU A 116 2.39 -1.50 16.31
CA GLU A 116 1.01 -1.88 16.60
C GLU A 116 0.78 -3.39 16.40
N TYR A 117 1.27 -3.94 15.30
CA TYR A 117 1.23 -5.38 15.05
C TYR A 117 2.00 -6.17 16.10
N LEU A 118 3.25 -5.79 16.39
CA LEU A 118 4.07 -6.50 17.37
C LEU A 118 3.44 -6.45 18.77
N ARG A 119 2.80 -5.33 19.14
CA ARG A 119 2.06 -5.13 20.41
C ARG A 119 0.78 -5.97 20.50
N SER A 120 0.12 -6.20 19.38
CA SER A 120 -1.16 -6.93 19.33
C SER A 120 -1.01 -8.42 19.03
N SER A 121 0.16 -8.86 18.53
CA SER A 121 0.44 -10.26 18.24
C SER A 121 0.60 -11.08 19.53
N PRO A 122 -0.28 -12.07 19.80
CA PRO A 122 -0.17 -12.93 20.98
C PRO A 122 1.18 -13.66 21.04
N TYR A 123 1.64 -14.14 19.88
CA TYR A 123 2.91 -14.86 19.74
C TYR A 123 4.11 -14.01 20.21
N VAL A 124 4.18 -12.74 19.79
CA VAL A 124 5.27 -11.83 20.18
C VAL A 124 5.13 -11.42 21.65
N MET A 125 3.89 -11.19 22.11
CA MET A 125 3.63 -10.80 23.50
C MET A 125 3.97 -11.91 24.51
N ASP A 126 3.73 -13.17 24.17
CA ASP A 126 4.00 -14.29 25.09
C ASP A 126 5.50 -14.47 25.29
N GLN A 127 6.31 -14.37 24.22
CA GLN A 127 7.77 -14.37 24.31
C GLN A 127 8.33 -13.21 25.17
N LEU A 128 7.66 -12.06 25.17
CA LEU A 128 8.07 -10.89 25.95
C LEU A 128 7.57 -10.93 27.40
N LYS A 129 6.43 -11.58 27.67
CA LYS A 129 5.87 -11.71 29.03
C LYS A 129 6.62 -12.74 29.88
N GLU A 130 7.12 -13.81 29.29
CA GLU A 130 7.95 -14.81 30.00
C GLU A 130 9.19 -14.15 30.66
N ALA A 131 9.66 -13.02 30.12
CA ALA A 131 10.82 -12.29 30.60
C ALA A 131 10.53 -11.26 31.72
N LYS A 132 9.30 -11.18 32.28
CA LYS A 132 8.91 -10.20 33.34
C LYS A 132 9.34 -8.75 33.03
N ILE A 133 8.97 -8.27 31.85
CA ILE A 133 9.43 -6.99 31.30
C ILE A 133 8.55 -5.82 31.80
N ASP A 134 9.17 -4.72 32.25
CA ASP A 134 8.52 -3.44 32.56
C ASP A 134 8.00 -2.74 31.29
N GLU A 135 7.03 -1.83 31.37
CA GLU A 135 6.38 -1.20 30.21
C GLU A 135 7.40 -0.45 29.32
N LEU A 136 8.43 0.14 29.93
CA LEU A 136 9.51 0.83 29.23
C LEU A 136 10.45 -0.12 28.49
N ASP A 137 10.75 -1.28 29.09
CA ASP A 137 11.58 -2.30 28.47
C ASP A 137 10.82 -3.03 27.36
N LEU A 138 9.48 -3.13 27.46
CA LEU A 138 8.63 -3.62 26.38
C LEU A 138 8.74 -2.71 25.16
N HIS A 139 8.62 -1.39 25.35
CA HIS A 139 8.78 -0.44 24.24
C HIS A 139 10.15 -0.56 23.58
N ARG A 140 11.25 -0.67 24.36
CA ARG A 140 12.60 -0.89 23.82
C ARG A 140 12.72 -2.19 23.04
N ALA A 141 12.14 -3.27 23.53
CA ALA A 141 12.13 -4.56 22.85
C ALA A 141 11.39 -4.49 21.51
N ILE A 142 10.24 -3.82 21.48
CA ILE A 142 9.46 -3.61 20.25
C ILE A 142 10.26 -2.79 19.22
N VAL A 143 10.93 -1.71 19.63
CA VAL A 143 11.79 -0.92 18.73
C VAL A 143 12.96 -1.75 18.20
N ALA A 144 13.63 -2.54 19.06
CA ALA A 144 14.71 -3.42 18.63
C ALA A 144 14.24 -4.54 17.68
N LEU A 145 12.99 -4.98 17.81
CA LEU A 145 12.37 -5.93 16.87
C LEU A 145 11.99 -5.26 15.55
N SER A 146 11.51 -4.01 15.59
CA SER A 146 11.10 -3.29 14.39
C SER A 146 12.29 -3.03 13.45
N GLU A 147 13.48 -2.76 14.00
CA GLU A 147 14.74 -2.62 13.24
C GLU A 147 15.15 -3.88 12.46
N LYS A 148 14.65 -5.06 12.87
CA LYS A 148 14.93 -6.35 12.21
C LYS A 148 13.99 -6.63 11.04
N MET A 149 12.95 -5.82 10.85
CA MET A 149 12.03 -5.90 9.71
C MET A 149 12.55 -5.00 8.59
N LYS A 150 12.66 -5.54 7.38
CA LYS A 150 13.19 -4.80 6.22
C LYS A 150 12.36 -5.06 4.97
N ALA A 151 12.26 -4.03 4.14
CA ALA A 151 11.70 -4.09 2.79
C ALA A 151 12.68 -3.43 1.83
N VAL A 152 13.12 -4.16 0.80
CA VAL A 152 14.12 -3.72 -0.17
C VAL A 152 13.55 -3.88 -1.57
N ASP A 153 13.70 -2.84 -2.40
CA ASP A 153 13.39 -2.89 -3.82
C ASP A 153 14.50 -3.65 -4.56
N ASP A 154 14.14 -4.78 -5.17
CA ASP A 154 15.09 -5.66 -5.86
C ASP A 154 15.68 -5.02 -7.13
N ASN A 155 15.01 -4.00 -7.67
CA ASN A 155 15.37 -3.35 -8.91
C ASN A 155 16.13 -2.04 -8.68
N ALA A 156 16.11 -1.47 -7.48
CA ALA A 156 16.79 -0.22 -7.16
C ALA A 156 18.33 -0.30 -7.29
N SER A 157 18.90 -1.50 -7.18
CA SER A 157 20.35 -1.74 -7.28
C SER A 157 20.82 -2.18 -8.67
N LYS A 158 19.89 -2.44 -9.61
CA LYS A 158 20.22 -2.84 -10.98
C LYS A 158 20.57 -1.61 -11.83
N LYS A 159 21.54 -1.77 -12.75
CA LYS A 159 21.93 -0.70 -13.68
C LYS A 159 20.74 -0.34 -14.56
N LYS A 160 20.55 0.96 -14.82
CA LYS A 160 19.42 1.50 -15.62
C LYS A 160 19.29 0.90 -17.04
N ASP A 161 20.36 0.29 -17.56
CA ASP A 161 20.42 -0.28 -18.91
C ASP A 161 19.82 -1.70 -19.01
N GLU A 162 19.49 -2.35 -17.88
CA GLU A 162 18.77 -3.63 -17.85
C GLU A 162 17.55 -3.50 -16.91
N PRO A 163 16.44 -2.89 -17.39
CA PRO A 163 15.23 -2.82 -16.60
C PRO A 163 14.69 -4.22 -16.35
N SER A 164 14.36 -4.51 -15.08
CA SER A 164 13.72 -5.77 -14.71
C SER A 164 12.37 -5.93 -15.40
N LEU A 165 12.03 -7.17 -15.75
CA LEU A 165 10.76 -7.51 -16.42
C LEU A 165 9.53 -7.17 -15.57
N TYR A 166 9.69 -7.15 -14.24
CA TYR A 166 8.63 -6.84 -13.29
C TYR A 166 9.17 -6.17 -12.04
N ASN A 167 8.28 -5.45 -11.35
CA ASN A 167 8.55 -4.86 -10.04
C ASN A 167 8.50 -5.96 -8.95
N SER A 168 9.51 -6.02 -8.09
CA SER A 168 9.54 -6.95 -6.96
C SER A 168 10.26 -6.35 -5.77
N TRP A 169 9.81 -6.74 -4.58
CA TRP A 169 10.38 -6.30 -3.32
C TRP A 169 10.69 -7.53 -2.46
N THR A 170 11.87 -7.54 -1.86
CA THR A 170 12.24 -8.53 -0.84
C THR A 170 11.89 -7.99 0.55
N LEU A 171 10.96 -8.66 1.21
CA LEU A 171 10.60 -8.44 2.61
C LEU A 171 11.35 -9.43 3.47
N SER A 172 11.89 -9.01 4.60
CA SER A 172 12.63 -9.91 5.49
C SER A 172 12.51 -9.53 6.96
N PHE A 173 12.60 -10.56 7.81
CA PHE A 173 12.62 -10.42 9.26
C PHE A 173 13.65 -11.37 9.86
N THR A 174 14.43 -10.89 10.83
CA THR A 174 15.48 -11.68 11.49
C THR A 174 15.14 -11.95 12.96
N ALA A 175 15.19 -13.21 13.38
CA ALA A 175 14.86 -13.65 14.72
C ALA A 175 15.84 -14.73 15.25
N PRO A 176 15.82 -15.06 16.56
CA PRO A 176 16.65 -16.11 17.13
C PRO A 176 16.31 -17.54 16.66
N THR A 177 15.06 -17.78 16.24
CA THR A 177 14.60 -19.08 15.73
C THR A 177 13.99 -18.94 14.32
N SER A 178 14.09 -20.00 13.52
CA SER A 178 13.54 -20.02 12.16
C SER A 178 12.01 -19.91 12.14
N GLU A 179 11.33 -20.58 13.08
CA GLU A 179 9.88 -20.55 13.22
C GLU A 179 9.37 -19.15 13.59
N GLU A 180 10.02 -18.47 14.54
CA GLU A 180 9.69 -17.08 14.89
C GLU A 180 9.90 -16.15 13.70
N ALA A 181 11.04 -16.28 13.00
CA ALA A 181 11.32 -15.44 11.84
C ALA A 181 10.23 -15.55 10.77
N GLN A 182 9.78 -16.78 10.50
CA GLN A 182 8.74 -17.04 9.51
C GLN A 182 7.36 -16.56 9.98
N THR A 183 6.98 -16.89 11.21
CA THR A 183 5.66 -16.59 11.77
C THR A 183 5.43 -15.08 11.86
N VAL A 184 6.41 -14.34 12.37
CA VAL A 184 6.30 -12.89 12.53
C VAL A 184 6.24 -12.20 11.16
N LEU A 185 7.08 -12.61 10.19
CA LEU A 185 7.04 -12.04 8.84
C LEU A 185 5.71 -12.32 8.13
N SER A 186 5.24 -13.57 8.16
CA SER A 186 3.98 -13.96 7.53
C SER A 186 2.80 -13.22 8.14
N GLY A 187 2.69 -13.20 9.46
CA GLY A 187 1.60 -12.51 10.15
C GLY A 187 1.61 -11.00 9.91
N TYR A 188 2.79 -10.39 9.77
CA TYR A 188 2.87 -8.96 9.45
C TYR A 188 2.44 -8.67 8.00
N ILE A 189 2.81 -9.52 7.04
CA ILE A 189 2.32 -9.43 5.66
C ILE A 189 0.80 -9.53 5.62
N ASP A 190 0.21 -10.47 6.37
CA ASP A 190 -1.25 -10.64 6.44
C ASP A 190 -1.94 -9.44 7.08
N TYR A 191 -1.37 -8.92 8.18
CA TYR A 191 -1.86 -7.72 8.86
C TYR A 191 -1.91 -6.50 7.92
N ILE A 192 -0.82 -6.24 7.21
CA ILE A 192 -0.74 -5.11 6.27
C ILE A 192 -1.69 -5.33 5.09
N SER A 193 -1.78 -6.56 4.57
CA SER A 193 -2.73 -6.91 3.50
C SER A 193 -4.17 -6.60 3.92
N ALA A 194 -4.57 -7.00 5.13
CA ALA A 194 -5.90 -6.72 5.66
C ALA A 194 -6.17 -5.21 5.79
N LEU A 195 -5.19 -4.42 6.22
CA LEU A 195 -5.32 -2.96 6.29
C LEU A 195 -5.49 -2.32 4.91
N VAL A 196 -4.69 -2.75 3.91
CA VAL A 196 -4.80 -2.26 2.53
C VAL A 196 -6.18 -2.57 1.96
N VAL A 197 -6.67 -3.80 2.15
CA VAL A 197 -8.01 -4.20 1.69
C VAL A 197 -9.09 -3.35 2.38
N LYS A 198 -9.02 -3.19 3.71
CA LYS A 198 -9.98 -2.40 4.47
C LYS A 198 -10.05 -0.97 3.96
N GLU A 199 -8.92 -0.26 3.89
CA GLU A 199 -8.85 1.13 3.44
C GLU A 199 -9.29 1.28 1.97
N SER A 200 -8.89 0.35 1.11
CA SER A 200 -9.26 0.35 -0.30
C SER A 200 -10.78 0.25 -0.49
N ILE A 201 -11.45 -0.66 0.21
CA ILE A 201 -12.90 -0.81 0.13
C ILE A 201 -13.63 0.35 0.81
N GLU A 202 -13.09 0.90 1.89
CA GLU A 202 -13.63 2.10 2.53
C GLU A 202 -13.63 3.30 1.57
N ASN A 203 -12.54 3.52 0.84
CA ASN A 203 -12.46 4.56 -0.19
C ASN A 203 -13.51 4.37 -1.30
N VAL A 204 -13.82 3.12 -1.70
CA VAL A 204 -14.88 2.83 -2.67
C VAL A 204 -16.26 3.20 -2.09
N ARG A 205 -16.53 2.84 -0.83
CA ARG A 205 -17.79 3.18 -0.15
C ARG A 205 -17.98 4.69 -0.02
N ASN A 206 -16.93 5.42 0.36
CA ASN A 206 -16.97 6.87 0.50
C ASN A 206 -17.30 7.55 -0.84
N LYS A 207 -16.70 7.09 -1.95
CA LYS A 207 -17.03 7.60 -3.29
C LYS A 207 -18.47 7.29 -3.70
N LEU A 208 -18.97 6.10 -3.38
CA LEU A 208 -20.36 5.72 -3.62
C LEU A 208 -21.34 6.59 -2.83
N GLU A 209 -21.03 6.87 -1.56
CA GLU A 209 -21.82 7.76 -0.72
C GLU A 209 -21.89 9.18 -1.30
N ILE A 210 -20.75 9.75 -1.70
CA ILE A 210 -20.68 11.08 -2.32
C ILE A 210 -21.49 11.13 -3.62
N LYS A 211 -21.35 10.14 -4.51
CA LYS A 211 -22.13 10.09 -5.76
C LYS A 211 -23.62 9.96 -5.48
N THR A 212 -24.01 9.13 -4.51
CA THR A 212 -25.42 8.96 -4.12
C THR A 212 -26.00 10.26 -3.60
N GLN A 213 -25.28 10.98 -2.74
CA GLN A 213 -25.71 12.27 -2.22
C GLN A 213 -25.85 13.30 -3.34
N PHE A 214 -24.86 13.39 -4.23
CA PHE A 214 -24.90 14.28 -5.38
C PHE A 214 -26.11 14.01 -6.27
N GLU A 215 -26.34 12.76 -6.69
CA GLU A 215 -27.47 12.42 -7.57
C GLU A 215 -28.83 12.66 -6.90
N LYS A 216 -28.94 12.42 -5.59
CA LYS A 216 -30.16 12.71 -4.82
C LYS A 216 -30.47 14.19 -4.79
N GLU A 217 -29.48 15.03 -4.48
CA GLU A 217 -29.63 16.49 -4.44
C GLU A 217 -29.89 17.05 -5.83
N LYS A 218 -29.21 16.51 -6.85
CA LYS A 218 -29.39 16.88 -8.25
C LYS A 218 -30.80 16.58 -8.75
N LEU A 219 -31.31 15.38 -8.49
CA LEU A 219 -32.68 14.98 -8.84
C LEU A 219 -33.72 15.86 -8.15
N ALA A 220 -33.53 16.17 -6.86
CA ALA A 220 -34.43 17.07 -6.13
C ALA A 220 -34.46 18.47 -6.75
N GLN A 221 -33.29 19.01 -7.12
CA GLN A 221 -33.19 20.29 -7.82
C GLN A 221 -33.87 20.25 -9.20
N ASP A 222 -33.65 19.20 -9.98
CA ASP A 222 -34.17 19.10 -11.34
C ASP A 222 -35.70 18.93 -11.35
N ARG A 223 -36.27 18.23 -10.36
CA ARG A 223 -37.73 18.20 -10.14
C ARG A 223 -38.32 19.59 -9.87
N ILE A 224 -37.66 20.40 -9.04
CA ILE A 224 -38.10 21.78 -8.78
C ILE A 224 -38.04 22.61 -10.08
N LYS A 225 -36.96 22.48 -10.86
CA LYS A 225 -36.85 23.17 -12.16
C LYS A 225 -37.95 22.76 -13.14
N MET A 226 -38.21 21.46 -13.26
CA MET A 226 -39.26 20.92 -14.13
C MET A 226 -40.65 21.39 -13.68
N LYS A 227 -40.91 21.41 -12.37
CA LYS A 227 -42.15 21.96 -11.82
C LYS A 227 -42.31 23.45 -12.13
N ASN A 228 -41.27 24.24 -11.92
CA ASN A 228 -41.30 25.68 -12.26
C ASN A 228 -41.54 25.90 -13.75
N GLN A 229 -40.96 25.05 -14.61
CA GLN A 229 -41.19 25.10 -16.05
C GLN A 229 -42.64 24.73 -16.41
N LEU A 230 -43.20 23.70 -15.76
CA LEU A 230 -44.61 23.34 -15.90
C LEU A 230 -45.52 24.49 -15.46
N ASP A 231 -45.25 25.11 -14.31
CA ASP A 231 -46.02 26.25 -13.80
C ASP A 231 -45.97 27.44 -14.78
N ALA A 232 -44.80 27.73 -15.35
CA ALA A 232 -44.65 28.76 -16.38
C ALA A 232 -45.41 28.41 -17.68
N ASN A 233 -45.39 27.14 -18.10
CA ASN A 233 -46.15 26.65 -19.25
C ASN A 233 -47.65 26.78 -19.02
N ILE A 234 -48.16 26.43 -17.83
CA ILE A 234 -49.57 26.59 -17.44
C ILE A 234 -49.99 28.06 -17.55
N GLN A 235 -49.16 29.01 -17.07
CA GLN A 235 -49.48 30.43 -17.20
C GLN A 235 -49.51 30.88 -18.66
N ARG A 236 -48.52 30.47 -19.46
CA ARG A 236 -48.49 30.74 -20.90
C ARG A 236 -49.72 30.16 -21.61
N LEU A 237 -50.17 28.97 -21.20
CA LEU A 237 -51.31 28.29 -21.78
C LEU A 237 -52.64 28.94 -21.37
N ASN A 238 -52.77 29.47 -20.14
CA ASN A 238 -53.90 30.33 -19.74
C ASN A 238 -53.98 31.56 -20.67
N TYR A 239 -52.87 32.27 -20.88
CA TYR A 239 -52.84 33.43 -21.78
C TYR A 239 -53.18 33.04 -23.23
N SER A 240 -52.68 31.90 -23.70
CA SER A 240 -53.00 31.38 -25.03
C SER A 240 -54.49 31.07 -25.17
N LEU A 241 -55.13 30.52 -24.13
CA LEU A 241 -56.57 30.25 -24.11
C LEU A 241 -57.38 31.55 -24.17
N ASP A 242 -57.00 32.57 -23.39
CA ASP A 242 -57.66 33.89 -23.39
C ASP A 242 -57.55 34.56 -24.77
N ILE A 243 -56.35 34.53 -25.38
CA ILE A 243 -56.11 35.08 -26.72
C ILE A 243 -56.89 34.30 -27.79
N ALA A 244 -56.91 32.97 -27.73
CA ALA A 244 -57.66 32.13 -28.67
C ALA A 244 -59.17 32.43 -28.60
N ASN A 245 -59.71 32.59 -27.39
CA ASN A 245 -61.11 32.98 -27.17
C ASN A 245 -61.39 34.39 -27.72
N ALA A 246 -60.52 35.36 -27.45
CA ALA A 246 -60.66 36.73 -27.94
C ALA A 246 -60.57 36.83 -29.47
N ALA A 247 -59.71 36.01 -30.11
CA ALA A 247 -59.56 35.91 -31.56
C ALA A 247 -60.67 35.07 -32.24
N GLY A 248 -61.54 34.41 -31.46
CA GLY A 248 -62.62 33.56 -31.98
C GLY A 248 -62.15 32.21 -32.54
N ILE A 249 -60.94 31.76 -32.23
CA ILE A 249 -60.35 30.51 -32.71
C ILE A 249 -60.69 29.38 -31.74
N LYS A 250 -61.84 28.71 -31.95
CA LYS A 250 -62.29 27.60 -31.10
C LYS A 250 -61.71 26.24 -31.46
N LYS A 251 -61.67 25.95 -32.76
CA LYS A 251 -61.17 24.68 -33.32
C LYS A 251 -59.75 24.87 -33.87
N PRO A 252 -58.98 23.78 -34.03
CA PRO A 252 -57.65 23.87 -34.61
C PRO A 252 -57.68 24.52 -35.99
N VAL A 253 -56.72 25.41 -36.24
CA VAL A 253 -56.58 26.08 -37.54
C VAL A 253 -55.81 25.17 -38.46
N TYR A 254 -56.52 24.50 -39.36
CA TYR A 254 -55.90 23.70 -40.43
C TYR A 254 -55.64 24.60 -41.63
N SER A 255 -54.38 24.66 -42.05
CA SER A 255 -54.04 25.25 -43.34
C SER A 255 -53.94 24.14 -44.39
N ASN A 256 -54.60 24.34 -45.53
CA ASN A 256 -54.56 23.45 -46.69
C ASN A 256 -53.19 23.50 -47.40
N GLY A 257 -52.11 23.17 -46.69
CA GLY A 257 -50.75 23.05 -47.24
C GLY A 257 -49.86 24.32 -47.16
N GLN A 258 -50.29 25.40 -46.50
CA GLN A 258 -49.43 26.55 -46.18
C GLN A 258 -49.05 26.57 -44.69
N ALA A 259 -47.85 27.02 -44.31
CA ALA A 259 -47.48 27.10 -42.90
C ALA A 259 -48.38 28.11 -42.15
N VAL A 260 -49.08 27.65 -41.10
CA VAL A 260 -49.83 28.55 -40.20
C VAL A 260 -48.79 29.36 -39.42
N LYS A 261 -48.79 30.68 -39.59
CA LYS A 261 -47.94 31.58 -38.80
C LYS A 261 -48.59 31.80 -37.44
N ASP A 262 -48.19 30.98 -36.48
CA ASP A 262 -48.64 31.08 -35.10
C ASP A 262 -47.81 32.12 -34.32
N ASP A 263 -48.37 32.60 -33.21
CA ASP A 263 -47.64 33.49 -32.30
C ASP A 263 -46.54 32.71 -31.57
N PRO A 264 -45.29 33.21 -31.54
CA PRO A 264 -44.16 32.49 -30.93
C PRO A 264 -44.22 32.45 -29.40
N ASP A 265 -44.96 33.38 -28.77
CA ASP A 265 -45.04 33.53 -27.33
C ASP A 265 -46.30 32.83 -26.77
N PHE A 266 -47.43 32.94 -27.48
CA PHE A 266 -48.75 32.40 -27.10
C PHE A 266 -49.44 31.70 -28.27
N SER A 267 -49.04 30.45 -28.51
CA SER A 267 -49.59 29.62 -29.59
C SER A 267 -51.09 29.39 -29.42
N ILE A 268 -51.88 29.78 -30.44
CA ILE A 268 -53.35 29.64 -30.46
C ILE A 268 -53.85 28.67 -31.55
N SER A 269 -52.95 28.10 -32.36
CA SER A 269 -53.29 27.22 -33.49
C SER A 269 -54.07 25.95 -33.13
N LEU A 270 -53.92 25.46 -31.90
CA LEU A 270 -54.68 24.31 -31.37
C LEU A 270 -56.17 24.63 -31.15
N GLY A 271 -56.53 25.91 -31.03
CA GLY A 271 -57.87 26.39 -30.73
C GLY A 271 -58.25 26.26 -29.25
N ALA A 272 -59.17 27.12 -28.80
CA ALA A 272 -59.57 27.23 -27.40
C ALA A 272 -60.00 25.89 -26.78
N ASP A 273 -60.80 25.07 -27.49
CA ASP A 273 -61.30 23.79 -26.97
C ASP A 273 -60.13 22.81 -26.67
N GLY A 274 -59.12 22.80 -27.53
CA GLY A 274 -57.94 21.94 -27.38
C GLY A 274 -56.96 22.47 -26.32
N ILE A 275 -56.77 23.79 -26.26
CA ILE A 275 -55.92 24.46 -25.26
C ILE A 275 -56.52 24.28 -23.86
N GLU A 276 -57.84 24.42 -23.69
CA GLU A 276 -58.55 24.20 -22.42
C GLU A 276 -58.31 22.78 -21.89
N ARG A 277 -58.49 21.76 -22.75
CA ARG A 277 -58.23 20.38 -22.33
C ARG A 277 -56.76 20.12 -21.99
N LYS A 278 -55.83 20.70 -22.76
CA LYS A 278 -54.39 20.60 -22.48
C LYS A 278 -54.04 21.26 -21.15
N LEU A 279 -54.64 22.40 -20.84
CA LEU A 279 -54.46 23.13 -19.60
C LEU A 279 -54.96 22.33 -18.39
N GLU A 280 -56.11 21.66 -18.50
CA GLU A 280 -56.59 20.74 -17.47
C GLU A 280 -55.60 19.59 -17.21
N ILE A 281 -55.02 19.03 -18.27
CA ILE A 281 -54.04 17.94 -18.16
C ILE A 281 -52.78 18.45 -17.44
N GLU A 282 -52.21 19.57 -17.87
CA GLU A 282 -50.98 20.13 -17.27
C GLU A 282 -51.20 20.53 -15.81
N LYS A 283 -52.35 21.10 -15.45
CA LYS A 283 -52.72 21.42 -14.05
C LYS A 283 -52.90 20.17 -13.17
N ALA A 284 -53.22 19.02 -13.78
CA ALA A 284 -53.42 17.76 -13.06
C ALA A 284 -52.12 16.96 -12.86
N VAL A 285 -50.99 17.38 -13.46
CA VAL A 285 -49.70 16.71 -13.30
C VAL A 285 -49.18 16.91 -11.87
N THR A 286 -49.04 15.81 -11.12
CA THR A 286 -48.53 15.83 -9.74
C THR A 286 -47.09 15.35 -9.60
N ASP A 287 -46.57 14.64 -10.59
CA ASP A 287 -45.17 14.14 -10.65
C ASP A 287 -44.57 14.55 -12.00
N VAL A 288 -43.39 15.17 -11.95
CA VAL A 288 -42.67 15.74 -13.12
C VAL A 288 -41.42 14.96 -13.45
#